data_AF-A0A2D4LYE7-F1
#
_entry.id   AF-A0A2D4LYE7-F1
#
_cell.length_a   1.000
_cell.length_b   1.000
_cell.length_c   1.000
_cell.angle_alpha   90.00
_cell.angle_beta   90.00
_cell.angle_gamma   90.00
#
_symmetry.space_group_name_H-M   'P 1'
#
loop_
_entity.id
_entity.type
_entity.pdbx_description
1 polymer ?
#
loop_
_entity_poly.entity_id
_entity_poly.type
_entity_poly.pdbx_seq_one_letter_code
_entity_poly.pdbx_strand_id
1 'polypeptide(L)'
;YNLAPEFSKFHNTPEVDKPIIALASSSAIPSDAEEALNPKEKRAELALRRAHVSDAWAIRAATAASFFTRSSLRWLRHLRDTIPASNIRAHQVVAKLIAAAEFLADASFNVVKFS
;
A
#
# COMPACT_ATOMS: atom_id res chain seq x y z
N TYR A 1 3.15 14.71 -6.81
CA TYR A 1 2.77 13.66 -5.85
C TYR A 1 3.98 12.76 -5.70
N ASN A 2 4.84 13.09 -4.74
CA ASN A 2 6.22 12.66 -4.68
C ASN A 2 6.32 11.40 -3.81
N LEU A 3 6.17 10.23 -4.43
CA LEU A 3 6.73 9.04 -3.84
C LEU A 3 8.21 9.05 -4.15
N ALA A 4 9.00 9.04 -3.08
CA ALA A 4 10.44 9.08 -3.18
C ALA A 4 10.94 7.89 -4.03
N PRO A 5 11.99 8.07 -4.84
CA PRO A 5 12.43 7.06 -5.81
C PRO A 5 12.68 5.68 -5.20
N GLU A 6 13.02 5.60 -3.92
CA GLU A 6 13.19 4.36 -3.17
C GLU A 6 11.93 3.46 -3.19
N PHE A 7 10.74 4.03 -3.30
CA PHE A 7 9.50 3.24 -3.34
C PHE A 7 9.23 2.58 -4.69
N SER A 8 9.94 2.99 -5.76
CA SER A 8 9.83 2.34 -7.06
C SER A 8 10.29 0.88 -7.03
N LYS A 9 11.21 0.53 -6.13
CA LYS A 9 11.81 -0.81 -6.03
C LYS A 9 10.91 -1.83 -5.33
N PHE A 10 9.98 -1.40 -4.47
CA PHE A 10 9.01 -2.31 -3.81
C PHE A 10 8.01 -2.94 -4.79
N HIS A 11 7.89 -2.40 -6.01
CA HIS A 11 7.05 -3.00 -7.05
C HIS A 11 7.73 -4.20 -7.73
N ASN A 12 9.05 -4.32 -7.61
CA ASN A 12 9.76 -5.45 -8.19
C ASN A 12 9.49 -6.68 -7.33
N THR A 13 9.07 -7.77 -7.96
CA THR A 13 9.02 -9.06 -7.28
C THR A 13 10.42 -9.37 -6.75
N PRO A 14 10.57 -9.71 -5.46
CA PRO A 14 11.88 -10.12 -4.94
C PRO A 14 12.37 -11.34 -5.72
N GLU A 15 13.58 -11.22 -6.27
CA GLU A 15 14.27 -12.33 -6.93
C GLU A 15 14.90 -13.22 -5.86
N VAL A 16 14.86 -14.53 -6.06
CA VAL A 16 15.51 -15.46 -5.12
C VAL A 16 17.02 -15.35 -5.27
N ASP A 17 17.75 -15.26 -4.16
CA ASP A 17 19.20 -15.13 -4.21
C ASP A 17 19.86 -16.33 -4.89
N LYS A 18 20.84 -16.05 -5.76
CA LYS A 18 21.58 -17.07 -6.53
C LYS A 18 22.13 -18.23 -5.69
N PRO A 19 22.69 -18.02 -4.48
CA PRO A 19 23.15 -19.11 -3.62
C PRO A 19 22.01 -20.01 -3.12
N ILE A 20 20.82 -19.44 -2.89
CA ILE A 20 19.62 -20.19 -2.48
C ILE A 20 19.13 -21.05 -3.64
N ILE A 21 19.12 -20.49 -4.86
CA ILE A 21 18.78 -21.24 -6.08
C ILE A 21 19.73 -22.43 -6.23
N ALA A 22 21.05 -22.19 -6.16
CA ALA A 22 22.05 -23.25 -6.32
C ALA A 22 21.94 -24.35 -5.25
N LEU A 23 21.64 -23.98 -4.00
CA LEU A 23 21.44 -24.93 -2.90
C LEU A 23 20.18 -25.78 -3.12
N ALA A 24 19.07 -25.17 -3.54
CA ALA A 24 17.82 -25.86 -3.83
C ALA A 24 17.97 -26.81 -5.03
N SER A 25 18.66 -26.37 -6.09
CA SER A 25 18.97 -27.21 -7.26
C SER A 25 19.87 -28.39 -6.91
N SER A 26 20.80 -28.24 -5.97
CA SER A 26 21.65 -29.33 -5.48
C SER A 26 20.91 -30.37 -4.63
N SER A 27 19.77 -30.00 -4.05
CA SER A 27 18.92 -30.89 -3.24
C SER A 27 17.85 -31.62 -4.09
N ALA A 28 17.59 -31.16 -5.31
CA ALA A 28 16.71 -31.83 -6.25
C ALA A 28 17.45 -32.99 -6.95
N ILE A 29 16.82 -34.17 -6.99
CA ILE A 29 17.29 -35.32 -7.78
C ILE A 29 17.45 -34.85 -9.25
N PRO A 30 18.52 -35.21 -9.97
CA PRO A 30 18.87 -34.56 -11.23
C PRO A 30 17.85 -34.89 -12.32
N SER A 31 16.91 -33.98 -12.50
CA SER A 31 16.07 -33.84 -13.68
C SER A 31 15.97 -32.34 -13.92
N ASP A 32 16.78 -31.85 -14.87
CA ASP A 32 16.80 -30.49 -15.44
C ASP A 32 16.21 -29.38 -14.55
N ALA A 33 17.07 -28.78 -13.73
CA ALA A 33 16.71 -27.79 -12.72
C ALA A 33 16.18 -26.45 -13.28
N GLU A 34 16.28 -26.20 -14.60
CA GLU A 34 15.58 -25.06 -15.23
C GLU A 34 14.07 -25.29 -15.39
N GLU A 35 13.59 -26.52 -15.19
CA GLU A 35 12.17 -26.92 -15.33
C GLU A 35 11.53 -27.45 -14.04
N ALA A 36 12.16 -27.20 -12.88
CA ALA A 36 11.87 -27.88 -11.61
C ALA A 36 10.53 -27.57 -10.91
N LEU A 37 9.74 -26.61 -11.39
CA LEU A 37 8.38 -26.38 -10.89
C LEU A 37 7.38 -27.07 -11.82
N ASN A 38 6.56 -27.96 -11.27
CA ASN A 38 5.46 -28.52 -12.04
C ASN A 38 4.49 -27.39 -12.48
N PRO A 39 3.66 -27.59 -13.51
CA PRO A 39 2.80 -26.52 -14.03
C PRO A 39 1.87 -25.88 -12.98
N LYS A 40 1.49 -26.64 -11.94
CA LYS A 40 0.67 -26.14 -10.83
C LYS A 40 1.48 -25.19 -9.93
N GLU A 41 2.72 -25.51 -9.65
CA GLU A 41 3.65 -24.68 -8.89
C GLU A 41 4.00 -23.40 -9.65
N LYS A 42 4.30 -23.46 -10.96
CA LYS A 42 4.51 -22.27 -11.80
C LYS A 42 3.30 -21.34 -11.78
N ARG A 43 2.08 -21.90 -11.83
CA ARG A 43 0.84 -21.14 -11.74
C ARG A 43 0.66 -20.50 -10.36
N ALA A 44 0.98 -21.22 -9.29
CA ALA A 44 0.91 -20.71 -7.92
C ALA A 44 1.93 -19.58 -7.69
N GLU A 45 3.16 -19.75 -8.16
CA GLU A 45 4.19 -18.71 -8.11
C GLU A 45 3.73 -17.46 -8.86
N LEU A 46 3.23 -17.59 -10.08
CA LEU A 46 2.73 -16.44 -10.85
C LEU A 46 1.57 -15.73 -10.12
N ALA A 47 0.70 -16.48 -9.45
CA ALA A 47 -0.37 -15.89 -8.64
C ALA A 47 0.19 -15.09 -7.45
N LEU A 48 1.20 -15.64 -6.76
CA LEU A 48 1.90 -14.95 -5.66
C LEU A 48 2.61 -13.67 -6.14
N ARG A 49 3.30 -13.71 -7.29
CA ARG A 49 3.94 -12.52 -7.87
C ARG A 49 2.93 -11.41 -8.17
N ARG A 50 1.77 -11.78 -8.73
CA ARG A 50 0.68 -10.83 -9.02
C ARG A 50 0.05 -10.26 -7.75
N ALA A 51 -0.16 -11.09 -6.73
CA ALA A 51 -0.66 -10.65 -5.42
C ALA A 51 0.31 -9.64 -4.80
N HIS A 52 1.61 -9.95 -4.75
CA HIS A 52 2.64 -9.03 -4.23
C HIS A 52 2.61 -7.65 -4.91
N VAL A 53 2.53 -7.61 -6.26
CA VAL A 53 2.46 -6.33 -6.99
C VAL A 53 1.16 -5.58 -6.66
N SER A 54 0.03 -6.29 -6.57
CA SER A 54 -1.26 -5.71 -6.19
C SER A 54 -1.20 -5.11 -4.77
N ASP A 55 -0.65 -5.84 -3.82
CA ASP A 55 -0.54 -5.44 -2.42
C ASP A 55 0.40 -4.24 -2.27
N ALA A 56 1.53 -4.23 -2.98
CA ALA A 56 2.44 -3.08 -3.03
C ALA A 56 1.73 -1.82 -3.54
N TRP A 57 0.89 -1.94 -4.57
CA TRP A 57 0.06 -0.84 -5.06
C TRP A 57 -1.00 -0.40 -4.05
N ALA A 58 -1.65 -1.34 -3.37
CA ALA A 58 -2.64 -1.06 -2.34
C ALA A 58 -2.02 -0.30 -1.15
N ILE A 59 -0.87 -0.77 -0.65
CA ILE A 59 -0.11 -0.13 0.43
C ILE A 59 0.28 1.30 0.03
N ARG A 60 0.78 1.48 -1.19
CA ARG A 60 1.17 2.79 -1.73
C ARG A 60 -0.03 3.74 -1.81
N ALA A 61 -1.16 3.28 -2.36
CA ALA A 61 -2.37 4.08 -2.49
C ALA A 61 -2.94 4.46 -1.12
N ALA A 62 -2.98 3.50 -0.19
CA ALA A 62 -3.48 3.70 1.16
C ALA A 62 -2.60 4.68 1.97
N THR A 63 -1.27 4.56 1.85
CA THR A 63 -0.32 5.49 2.49
C THR A 63 -0.49 6.90 1.94
N ALA A 64 -0.58 7.05 0.62
CA ALA A 64 -0.82 8.35 0.00
C ALA A 64 -2.16 8.94 0.44
N ALA A 65 -3.25 8.18 0.38
CA ALA A 65 -4.57 8.62 0.83
C ALA A 65 -4.53 9.09 2.30
N SER A 66 -3.88 8.34 3.17
CA SER A 66 -3.71 8.68 4.58
C SER A 66 -2.94 10.00 4.76
N PHE A 67 -1.81 10.18 4.06
CA PHE A 67 -1.00 11.40 4.12
C PHE A 67 -1.79 12.64 3.67
N PHE A 68 -2.46 12.55 2.51
CA PHE A 68 -3.21 13.67 1.96
C PHE A 68 -4.45 14.00 2.79
N THR A 69 -5.10 12.99 3.37
CA THR A 69 -6.23 13.20 4.28
C THR A 69 -5.80 13.87 5.58
N ARG A 70 -4.65 13.48 6.15
CA ARG A 70 -4.09 14.17 7.34
C ARG A 70 -3.66 15.60 7.02
N SER A 71 -3.15 15.83 5.81
CA SER A 71 -2.78 17.19 5.36
C SER A 71 -4.02 18.07 5.18
N SER A 72 -5.08 17.54 4.55
CA SER A 72 -6.32 18.28 4.34
C SER A 72 -7.06 18.60 5.64
N LEU A 73 -6.90 17.79 6.70
CA LEU A 73 -7.39 18.12 8.04
C LEU A 73 -6.84 19.44 8.57
N ARG A 74 -5.58 19.76 8.29
CA ARG A 74 -5.00 21.06 8.70
C ARG A 74 -5.72 22.21 8.01
N TRP A 75 -6.07 22.06 6.73
CA TRP A 75 -6.84 23.06 5.98
C TRP A 75 -8.29 23.14 6.45
N LEU A 76 -8.93 22.02 6.77
CA LEU A 76 -10.30 22.01 7.31
C LEU A 76 -10.39 22.68 8.68
N ARG A 77 -9.41 22.45 9.55
CA ARG A 77 -9.32 23.12 10.86
C ARG A 77 -9.12 24.63 10.67
N HIS A 78 -8.22 25.03 9.78
CA HIS A 78 -8.06 26.44 9.44
C HIS A 78 -9.35 27.05 8.88
N LEU A 79 -10.03 26.37 7.96
CA LEU A 79 -11.30 26.82 7.39
C LEU A 79 -12.35 27.03 8.48
N ARG A 80 -12.50 26.08 9.42
CA ARG A 80 -13.40 26.22 10.58
C ARG A 80 -13.13 27.51 11.35
N ASP A 81 -11.86 27.81 11.61
CA ASP A 81 -11.47 28.98 12.41
C ASP A 81 -11.69 30.31 11.65
N THR A 82 -11.69 30.28 10.31
CA THR A 82 -11.98 31.45 9.47
C THR A 82 -13.46 31.74 9.24
N ILE A 83 -14.35 30.74 9.42
CA ILE A 83 -15.78 30.91 9.18
C ILE A 83 -16.40 31.79 10.29
N PRO A 84 -17.17 32.84 9.93
CA PRO A 84 -17.88 33.65 10.92
C PRO A 84 -18.74 32.81 11.86
N ALA A 85 -18.70 33.09 13.16
CA ALA A 85 -19.42 32.33 14.18
C ALA A 85 -20.95 32.32 13.98
N SER A 86 -21.50 33.32 13.27
CA SER A 86 -22.92 33.38 12.91
C SER A 86 -23.34 32.29 11.93
N ASN A 87 -22.41 31.71 11.16
CA ASN A 87 -22.71 30.68 10.18
C ASN A 87 -22.65 29.27 10.80
N ILE A 88 -23.63 28.98 11.65
CA ILE A 88 -23.76 27.72 12.40
C ILE A 88 -23.76 26.50 11.45
N ARG A 89 -24.43 26.61 10.29
CA ARG A 89 -24.51 25.54 9.30
C ARG A 89 -23.12 25.19 8.75
N ALA A 90 -22.33 26.19 8.39
CA ALA A 90 -20.99 25.97 7.85
C ALA A 90 -20.07 25.32 8.91
N HIS A 91 -20.13 25.77 10.17
CA HIS A 91 -19.42 25.13 11.28
C HIS A 91 -19.78 23.65 11.45
N GLN A 92 -21.07 23.31 11.39
CA GLN A 92 -21.54 21.93 11.48
C GLN A 92 -21.05 21.06 10.31
N VAL A 93 -21.06 21.58 9.08
CA VAL A 93 -20.56 20.86 7.90
C VAL A 93 -19.07 20.61 8.02
N VAL A 94 -18.29 21.63 8.38
CA VAL A 94 -16.84 21.47 8.54
C VAL A 94 -16.50 20.51 9.67
N ALA A 95 -17.24 20.53 10.78
CA ALA A 95 -17.06 19.54 11.85
C ALA A 95 -17.28 18.10 11.38
N LYS A 96 -18.32 17.85 10.56
CA LYS A 96 -18.57 16.53 9.96
C LYS A 96 -17.45 16.12 9.01
N LEU A 97 -16.94 17.05 8.21
CA LEU A 97 -15.82 16.80 7.29
C LEU A 97 -14.52 16.48 8.05
N ILE A 98 -14.25 17.17 9.15
CA ILE A 98 -13.11 16.87 10.03
C ILE A 98 -13.22 15.44 10.58
N ALA A 99 -14.36 15.08 11.15
CA ALA A 99 -14.57 13.74 11.69
C ALA A 99 -14.43 12.65 10.62
N ALA A 100 -14.99 12.88 9.42
CA ALA A 100 -14.88 11.96 8.29
C ALA A 100 -13.43 11.81 7.80
N ALA A 101 -12.68 12.91 7.73
CA ALA A 101 -11.28 12.89 7.32
C ALA A 101 -10.37 12.24 8.38
N GLU A 102 -10.62 12.43 9.68
CA GLU A 102 -9.93 11.71 10.75
C GLU A 102 -10.15 10.20 10.62
N PHE A 103 -11.41 9.77 10.46
CA PHE A 103 -11.72 8.36 10.23
C PHE A 103 -11.06 7.81 8.97
N LEU A 104 -11.12 8.52 7.84
CA LEU A 104 -10.54 8.07 6.57
C LEU A 104 -9.01 7.95 6.65
N ALA A 105 -8.35 8.88 7.32
CA ALA A 105 -6.90 8.83 7.54
C ALA A 105 -6.49 7.59 8.33
N ASP A 106 -7.25 7.24 9.36
CA ASP A 106 -6.96 6.09 10.22
C ASP A 106 -7.35 4.76 9.54
N ALA A 107 -8.50 4.72 8.86
CA ALA A 107 -8.93 3.56 8.09
C ALA A 107 -7.92 3.22 6.98
N SER A 108 -7.48 4.21 6.21
CA SER A 108 -6.48 4.01 5.16
C SER A 108 -5.13 3.56 5.72
N PHE A 109 -4.71 4.07 6.88
CA PHE A 109 -3.50 3.57 7.53
C PHE A 109 -3.65 2.13 8.04
N ASN A 110 -4.81 1.78 8.60
CA ASN A 110 -5.08 0.42 9.06
C ASN A 110 -5.06 -0.61 7.92
N VAL A 111 -5.51 -0.25 6.71
CA VAL A 111 -5.38 -1.12 5.52
C VAL A 111 -3.92 -1.52 5.26
N VAL A 112 -2.98 -0.59 5.45
CA VAL A 112 -1.53 -0.88 5.31
C VAL A 112 -1.04 -1.86 6.37
N LYS A 113 -1.58 -1.81 7.59
CA LYS A 113 -1.17 -2.70 8.70
C LYS A 113 -1.54 -4.17 8.46
N PHE A 114 -2.59 -4.43 7.69
CA PHE A 114 -3.15 -5.76 7.46
C PHE A 114 -2.95 -6.27 6.02
N SER A 115 -2.19 -5.53 5.21
CA SER A 115 -1.66 -5.99 3.91
C SER A 115 -0.27 -6.56 4.10
#